data_AF-A0A1F7QSX8-F1
#
_entry.id   AF-A0A1F7QSX8-F1
#
_cell.length_a   1.000
_cell.length_b   1.000
_cell.length_c   1.000
_cell.angle_alpha   90.00
_cell.angle_beta   90.00
_cell.angle_gamma   90.00
#
_symmetry.space_group_name_H-M   'P 1'
#
loop_
_entity.id
_entity.type
_entity.pdbx_description
1 polymer ?
#
loop_
_entity_poly.entity_id
_entity_poly.type
_entity_poly.pdbx_seq_one_letter_code
_entity_poly.pdbx_strand_id
1 'polypeptide(L)'
;MVKLSGYRTRAGNAKTNRTRLILQRIILSLLKEKTSAIMKKEIVEKSHFSGGTIQKHVGKGDDFIVEMMVPLYQQFHTVIADYTVDHSPRGSLQWFVKQLYCDDEVRAILAAASIYEKAFANNGANLVELLADDLRALLDQITEKEPGYSTWLPEHCVDNIRDIVVDVVEHGQRTIEAATIRYETLVAVTVSA
;
A
#
# COMPACT_ATOMS: atom_id res chain seq x y z
N MET A 1 49.87 10.82 -5.49
CA MET A 1 48.53 11.45 -5.35
C MET A 1 47.50 10.34 -5.31
N VAL A 2 47.04 9.93 -4.12
CA VAL A 2 46.11 8.80 -3.97
C VAL A 2 44.69 9.34 -4.18
N LYS A 3 43.98 8.86 -5.21
CA LYS A 3 42.54 9.14 -5.39
C LYS A 3 41.76 8.39 -4.32
N LEU A 4 41.34 9.08 -3.26
CA LEU A 4 40.34 8.58 -2.31
C LEU A 4 38.96 8.55 -2.97
N SER A 5 38.73 7.55 -3.81
CA SER A 5 37.42 7.24 -4.33
C SER A 5 36.74 6.28 -3.35
N GLY A 6 35.72 6.73 -2.61
CA GLY A 6 34.72 5.80 -2.07
C GLY A 6 34.18 5.98 -0.65
N TYR A 7 34.68 6.90 0.20
CA TYR A 7 34.06 7.09 1.52
C TYR A 7 32.92 8.12 1.44
N ARG A 8 31.68 7.65 1.19
CA ARG A 8 30.49 8.47 1.48
C ARG A 8 30.37 8.59 3.00
N THR A 9 30.52 9.80 3.51
CA THR A 9 30.41 10.08 4.94
C THR A 9 28.99 9.75 5.45
N ARG A 10 28.85 9.32 6.71
CA ARG A 10 27.54 9.08 7.35
C ARG A 10 26.58 10.28 7.20
N ALA A 11 27.12 11.50 7.21
CA ALA A 11 26.38 12.73 6.96
C ALA A 11 25.79 12.81 5.53
N GLY A 12 26.51 12.32 4.51
CA GLY A 12 26.03 12.23 3.14
C GLY A 12 24.87 11.24 2.98
N ASN A 13 24.91 10.10 3.66
CA ASN A 13 23.82 9.12 3.67
C ASN A 13 22.57 9.66 4.40
N ALA A 14 22.74 10.37 5.52
CA ALA A 14 21.62 10.95 6.26
C ALA A 14 20.83 11.99 5.43
N LYS A 15 21.54 12.86 4.69
CA LYS A 15 20.92 13.87 3.81
C LYS A 15 20.18 13.23 2.63
N THR A 16 20.73 12.15 2.08
CA THR A 16 20.12 11.38 0.98
C THR A 16 18.83 10.71 1.43
N ASN A 17 18.83 10.05 2.60
CA ASN A 17 17.64 9.43 3.17
C ASN A 17 16.54 10.46 3.48
N ARG A 18 16.91 11.62 4.05
CA ARG A 18 15.93 12.69 4.30
C ARG A 18 15.25 13.18 3.01
N THR A 19 16.03 13.34 1.95
CA THR A 19 15.49 13.77 0.64
C THR A 19 14.54 12.73 0.07
N ARG A 20 14.88 11.44 0.18
CA ARG A 20 14.00 10.32 -0.22
C ARG A 20 12.68 10.32 0.56
N LEU A 21 12.73 10.47 1.88
CA LEU A 21 11.53 10.53 2.73
C LEU A 21 10.62 11.71 2.38
N ILE A 22 11.19 12.88 2.07
CA ILE A 22 10.42 14.05 1.62
C ILE A 22 9.73 13.75 0.29
N LEU A 23 10.46 13.18 -0.68
CA LEU A 23 9.89 12.79 -1.97
C LEU A 23 8.77 11.75 -1.83
N GLN A 24 8.95 10.75 -0.96
CA GLN A 24 7.91 9.75 -0.66
C GLN A 24 6.64 10.39 -0.13
N ARG A 25 6.74 11.31 0.84
CA ARG A 25 5.57 12.02 1.39
C ARG A 25 4.86 12.88 0.35
N ILE A 26 5.62 13.51 -0.54
CA ILE A 26 5.06 14.34 -1.62
C ILE A 26 4.34 13.47 -2.64
N ILE A 27 4.94 12.36 -3.06
CA ILE A 27 4.29 11.40 -3.97
C ILE A 27 3.01 10.86 -3.35
N LEU A 28 3.06 10.44 -2.08
CA LEU A 28 1.88 9.96 -1.36
C LEU A 28 0.78 11.04 -1.27
N SER A 29 1.14 12.28 -0.93
CA SER A 29 0.20 13.40 -0.94
C SER A 29 -0.39 13.65 -2.32
N LEU A 30 0.41 13.57 -3.39
CA LEU A 30 -0.08 13.69 -4.76
C LEU A 30 -1.01 12.54 -5.15
N LEU A 31 -0.74 11.31 -4.71
CA LEU A 31 -1.62 10.16 -4.97
C LEU A 31 -2.95 10.27 -4.22
N LYS A 32 -2.95 10.84 -3.01
CA LYS A 32 -4.19 11.13 -2.27
C LYS A 32 -5.09 12.14 -2.99
N GLU A 33 -4.50 13.09 -3.71
CA GLU A 33 -5.21 14.18 -4.36
C GLU A 33 -5.81 13.81 -5.73
N LYS A 34 -5.35 12.72 -6.36
CA LYS A 34 -5.74 12.39 -7.73
C LYS A 34 -5.67 10.90 -8.04
N THR A 35 -6.55 10.50 -8.95
CA THR A 35 -6.74 9.11 -9.42
C THR A 35 -5.97 8.82 -10.71
N SER A 36 -5.02 9.69 -11.08
CA SER A 36 -4.27 9.63 -12.34
C SER A 36 -2.77 9.59 -12.11
N ALA A 37 -2.03 9.17 -13.14
CA ALA A 37 -0.57 9.16 -13.11
C ALA A 37 0.02 10.53 -12.72
N ILE A 38 0.98 10.49 -11.79
CA ILE A 38 1.75 11.65 -11.36
C ILE A 38 2.81 11.98 -12.40
N MET A 39 2.80 13.21 -12.89
CA MET A 39 3.85 13.74 -13.74
C MET A 39 5.03 14.25 -12.90
N LYS A 40 6.25 14.05 -13.41
CA LYS A 40 7.48 14.55 -12.77
C LYS A 40 7.45 16.06 -12.47
N LYS A 41 6.80 16.86 -13.32
CA LYS A 41 6.65 18.32 -13.12
C LYS A 41 5.92 18.66 -11.83
N GLU A 42 4.93 17.86 -11.44
CA GLU A 42 4.11 18.10 -10.24
C GLU A 42 4.92 17.82 -8.97
N ILE A 43 5.82 16.84 -9.03
CA ILE A 43 6.75 16.55 -7.94
C ILE A 43 7.79 17.67 -7.81
N VAL A 44 8.33 18.16 -8.93
CA VAL A 44 9.25 19.32 -8.94
C VAL A 44 8.57 20.53 -8.30
N GLU A 45 7.35 20.82 -8.70
CA GLU A 45 6.56 21.95 -8.21
C GLU A 45 6.29 21.84 -6.71
N LYS A 46 5.86 20.67 -6.23
CA LYS A 46 5.49 20.46 -4.82
C LYS A 46 6.68 20.24 -3.88
N SER A 47 7.82 19.78 -4.40
CA SER A 47 9.04 19.53 -3.59
C SER A 47 10.03 20.70 -3.58
N HIS A 48 9.90 21.64 -4.51
CA HIS A 48 10.89 22.67 -4.78
C HIS A 48 12.31 22.13 -5.06
N PHE A 49 12.45 20.83 -5.35
CA PHE A 49 13.72 20.25 -5.75
C PHE A 49 13.94 20.40 -7.25
N SER A 50 15.19 20.63 -7.65
CA SER A 50 15.55 20.66 -9.06
C SER A 50 15.30 19.28 -9.70
N GLY A 51 14.95 19.27 -10.99
CA GLY A 51 14.74 18.03 -11.75
C GLY A 51 15.94 17.09 -11.73
N GLY A 52 17.16 17.63 -11.60
CA GLY A 52 18.39 16.85 -11.42
C GLY A 52 18.52 16.21 -10.03
N THR A 53 18.10 16.90 -8.98
CA THR A 53 18.04 16.33 -7.61
C THR A 53 17.05 15.17 -7.56
N ILE A 54 15.88 15.35 -8.16
CA ILE A 54 14.88 14.30 -8.31
C ILE A 54 15.51 13.14 -9.08
N GLN A 55 15.98 13.35 -10.31
CA GLN A 55 16.56 12.27 -11.13
C GLN A 55 17.70 11.49 -10.43
N LYS A 56 18.51 12.16 -9.61
CA LYS A 56 19.57 11.52 -8.81
C LYS A 56 19.05 10.55 -7.74
N HIS A 57 17.86 10.79 -7.20
CA HIS A 57 17.27 9.98 -6.12
C HIS A 57 16.18 9.02 -6.58
N VAL A 58 15.59 9.26 -7.76
CA VAL A 58 14.40 8.54 -8.21
C VAL A 58 14.57 7.83 -9.56
N GLY A 59 15.69 7.97 -10.28
CA GLY A 59 15.86 7.22 -11.54
C GLY A 59 15.07 7.82 -12.72
N LYS A 60 14.63 6.99 -13.67
CA LYS A 60 13.99 7.40 -14.94
C LYS A 60 12.63 6.71 -15.13
N GLY A 61 11.69 7.38 -15.79
CA GLY A 61 10.40 6.78 -16.18
C GLY A 61 9.45 6.55 -15.00
N ASP A 62 8.44 5.72 -15.18
CA ASP A 62 7.44 5.43 -14.13
C ASP A 62 7.99 4.58 -12.98
N ASP A 63 9.14 3.92 -13.21
CA ASP A 63 9.87 3.12 -12.21
C ASP A 63 10.17 3.91 -10.94
N PHE A 64 10.28 5.24 -11.04
CA PHE A 64 10.56 6.05 -9.86
C PHE A 64 9.41 6.09 -8.86
N ILE A 65 8.16 6.12 -9.34
CA ILE A 65 7.00 6.11 -8.45
C ILE A 65 7.02 4.79 -7.70
N VAL A 66 7.22 3.69 -8.42
CA VAL A 66 7.34 2.35 -7.83
C VAL A 66 8.48 2.29 -6.80
N GLU A 67 9.69 2.75 -7.13
CA GLU A 67 10.82 2.77 -6.19
C GLU A 67 10.54 3.55 -4.90
N MET A 68 9.74 4.63 -4.98
CA MET A 68 9.37 5.42 -3.80
C MET A 68 8.22 4.80 -3.02
N MET A 69 7.31 4.11 -3.70
CA MET A 69 6.10 3.52 -3.11
C MET A 69 6.34 2.14 -2.49
N VAL A 70 7.23 1.31 -3.07
CA VAL A 70 7.55 -0.03 -2.55
C VAL A 70 7.95 0.00 -1.06
N PRO A 71 8.82 0.92 -0.58
CA PRO A 71 9.15 0.98 0.85
C PRO A 71 7.97 1.37 1.74
N LEU A 72 7.11 2.31 1.29
CA LEU A 72 5.92 2.72 2.05
C LEU A 72 4.96 1.53 2.20
N TYR A 73 4.83 0.74 1.15
CA TYR A 73 4.01 -0.45 1.19
C TYR A 73 4.62 -1.57 2.04
N GLN A 74 5.92 -1.85 1.90
CA GLN A 74 6.57 -2.86 2.73
C GLN A 74 6.41 -2.54 4.21
N GLN A 75 6.48 -1.26 4.57
CA GLN A 75 6.15 -0.81 5.92
C GLN A 75 4.69 -1.14 6.30
N PHE A 76 3.73 -0.90 5.41
CA PHE A 76 2.33 -1.26 5.65
C PHE A 76 2.13 -2.77 5.85
N HIS A 77 2.72 -3.60 4.98
CA HIS A 77 2.70 -5.06 5.11
C HIS A 77 3.30 -5.53 6.44
N THR A 78 4.43 -4.97 6.87
CA THR A 78 5.01 -5.28 8.18
C THR A 78 4.07 -4.90 9.33
N VAL A 79 3.40 -3.73 9.26
CA VAL A 79 2.43 -3.34 10.30
C VAL A 79 1.25 -4.31 10.34
N ILE A 80 0.77 -4.80 9.19
CA ILE A 80 -0.27 -5.85 9.15
C ILE A 80 0.23 -7.12 9.83
N ALA A 81 1.42 -7.61 9.44
CA ALA A 81 2.01 -8.81 10.01
C ALA A 81 2.17 -8.69 11.53
N ASP A 82 2.76 -7.60 12.01
CA ASP A 82 2.95 -7.34 13.45
C ASP A 82 1.60 -7.27 14.18
N TYR A 83 0.60 -6.59 13.62
CA TYR A 83 -0.72 -6.49 14.21
C TYR A 83 -1.42 -7.87 14.32
N THR A 84 -1.22 -8.76 13.34
CA THR A 84 -1.79 -10.11 13.36
C THR A 84 -1.18 -11.04 14.41
N VAL A 85 0.05 -10.77 14.86
CA VAL A 85 0.71 -11.60 15.89
C VAL A 85 0.09 -11.36 17.28
N ASP A 86 -0.24 -10.11 17.60
CA ASP A 86 -0.63 -9.69 18.95
C ASP A 86 -2.15 -9.65 19.19
N HIS A 87 -2.96 -9.87 18.16
CA HIS A 87 -4.42 -9.71 18.23
C HIS A 87 -5.16 -10.99 17.84
N SER A 88 -6.44 -11.10 18.23
CA SER A 88 -7.28 -12.19 17.75
C SER A 88 -7.49 -12.07 16.23
N PRO A 89 -7.64 -13.20 15.51
CA PRO A 89 -7.90 -13.18 14.07
C PRO A 89 -9.06 -12.25 13.68
N ARG A 90 -10.16 -12.25 14.44
CA ARG A 90 -11.26 -11.29 14.28
C ARG A 90 -10.83 -9.82 14.43
N GLY A 91 -10.05 -9.50 15.45
CA GLY A 91 -9.56 -8.14 15.68
C GLY A 91 -8.60 -7.68 14.57
N SER A 92 -7.74 -8.59 14.10
CA SER A 92 -6.84 -8.35 12.97
C SER A 92 -7.62 -8.13 11.66
N LEU A 93 -8.70 -8.86 11.41
CA LEU A 93 -9.54 -8.67 10.23
C LEU A 93 -10.26 -7.32 10.28
N GLN A 94 -10.88 -6.98 11.42
CA GLN A 94 -11.51 -5.68 11.61
C GLN A 94 -10.52 -4.52 11.39
N TRP A 95 -9.31 -4.64 11.93
CA TRP A 95 -8.27 -3.63 11.75
C TRP A 95 -7.78 -3.57 10.29
N PHE A 96 -7.50 -4.70 9.65
CA PHE A 96 -7.02 -4.77 8.27
C PHE A 96 -8.02 -4.13 7.31
N VAL A 97 -9.29 -4.53 7.41
CA VAL A 97 -10.37 -3.95 6.59
C VAL A 97 -10.46 -2.46 6.90
N LYS A 98 -10.43 -2.03 8.16
CA LYS A 98 -10.42 -0.60 8.51
C LYS A 98 -9.26 0.16 7.86
N GLN A 99 -8.05 -0.39 7.80
CA GLN A 99 -6.92 0.25 7.12
C GLN A 99 -7.17 0.41 5.61
N LEU A 100 -7.67 -0.63 4.95
CA LEU A 100 -7.98 -0.57 3.51
C LEU A 100 -9.00 0.53 3.16
N TYR A 101 -9.93 0.85 4.06
CA TYR A 101 -11.02 1.80 3.78
C TYR A 101 -10.81 3.19 4.36
N CYS A 102 -10.39 3.26 5.62
CA CYS A 102 -10.32 4.51 6.37
C CYS A 102 -8.96 5.20 6.28
N ASP A 103 -7.92 4.50 5.80
CA ASP A 103 -6.60 5.09 5.65
C ASP A 103 -6.37 5.57 4.20
N ASP A 104 -6.33 6.89 4.03
CA ASP A 104 -6.07 7.53 2.74
C ASP A 104 -4.70 7.17 2.14
N GLU A 105 -3.72 6.82 2.97
CA GLU A 105 -2.39 6.39 2.52
C GLU A 105 -2.48 5.02 1.88
N VAL A 106 -3.12 4.08 2.55
CA VAL A 106 -3.31 2.71 2.04
C VAL A 106 -4.08 2.74 0.72
N ARG A 107 -5.18 3.51 0.65
CA ARG A 107 -5.95 3.67 -0.60
C ARG A 107 -5.15 4.30 -1.71
N ALA A 108 -4.37 5.33 -1.42
CA ALA A 108 -3.50 5.97 -2.39
C ALA A 108 -2.39 5.03 -2.90
N ILE A 109 -1.84 4.17 -2.03
CA ILE A 109 -0.83 3.18 -2.41
C ILE A 109 -1.44 2.10 -3.32
N LEU A 110 -2.62 1.59 -3.00
CA LEU A 110 -3.33 0.59 -3.81
C LEU A 110 -3.74 1.14 -5.18
N ALA A 111 -4.24 2.37 -5.22
CA ALA A 111 -4.55 3.06 -6.46
C ALA A 111 -3.30 3.22 -7.34
N ALA A 112 -2.16 3.58 -6.74
CA ALA A 112 -0.90 3.66 -7.45
C ALA A 112 -0.44 2.31 -8.00
N ALA A 113 -0.60 1.23 -7.24
CA ALA A 113 -0.24 -0.12 -7.70
C ALA A 113 -0.96 -0.49 -9.01
N SER A 114 -2.23 -0.10 -9.16
CA SER A 114 -2.98 -0.28 -10.41
C SER A 114 -2.53 0.67 -11.53
N ILE A 115 -2.36 1.97 -11.23
CA ILE A 115 -1.92 2.95 -12.24
C ILE A 115 -0.55 2.57 -12.82
N TYR A 116 0.31 1.98 -11.99
CA TYR A 116 1.70 1.63 -12.31
C TYR A 116 1.93 0.11 -12.40
N GLU A 117 0.90 -0.69 -12.66
CA GLU A 117 0.91 -2.16 -12.63
C GLU A 117 2.11 -2.75 -13.38
N LYS A 118 2.37 -2.28 -14.61
CA LYS A 118 3.51 -2.75 -15.43
C LYS A 118 4.86 -2.49 -14.76
N ALA A 119 5.02 -1.33 -14.12
CA ALA A 119 6.25 -0.97 -13.44
C ALA A 119 6.42 -1.78 -12.15
N PHE A 120 5.32 -2.07 -11.43
CA PHE A 120 5.33 -2.97 -10.27
C PHE A 120 5.70 -4.41 -10.67
N ALA A 121 5.09 -4.94 -11.73
CA ALA A 121 5.38 -6.28 -12.26
C ALA A 121 6.85 -6.44 -12.66
N ASN A 122 7.43 -5.43 -13.33
CA ASN A 122 8.84 -5.45 -13.73
C ASN A 122 9.83 -5.38 -12.56
N ASN A 123 9.40 -4.87 -11.40
CA ASN A 123 10.24 -4.74 -10.21
C ASN A 123 10.10 -5.93 -9.24
N GLY A 124 9.37 -6.99 -9.63
CA GLY A 124 9.14 -8.16 -8.79
C GLY A 124 8.36 -7.86 -7.50
N ALA A 125 7.76 -6.67 -7.43
CA ALA A 125 6.90 -6.26 -6.34
C ALA A 125 5.46 -6.44 -6.80
N ASN A 126 4.98 -7.69 -6.83
CA ASN A 126 3.56 -7.96 -7.02
C ASN A 126 2.84 -7.68 -5.70
N LEU A 127 2.85 -6.40 -5.38
CA LEU A 127 2.53 -5.82 -4.11
C LEU A 127 1.15 -6.29 -3.67
N VAL A 128 0.22 -6.09 -4.58
CA VAL A 128 -1.18 -6.49 -4.58
C VAL A 128 -1.35 -7.99 -4.27
N GLU A 129 -0.47 -8.86 -4.80
CA GLU A 129 -0.48 -10.30 -4.52
C GLU A 129 -0.14 -10.58 -3.04
N LEU A 130 0.84 -9.86 -2.46
CA LEU A 130 1.19 -10.00 -1.05
C LEU A 130 0.02 -9.66 -0.10
N LEU A 131 -0.73 -8.59 -0.38
CA LEU A 131 -1.91 -8.25 0.44
C LEU A 131 -3.03 -9.27 0.28
N ALA A 132 -3.21 -9.82 -0.93
CA ALA A 132 -4.18 -10.87 -1.15
C ALA A 132 -3.80 -12.16 -0.42
N ASP A 133 -2.52 -12.49 -0.37
CA ASP A 133 -1.99 -13.62 0.38
C ASP A 133 -2.13 -13.43 1.89
N ASP A 134 -1.82 -12.24 2.42
CA ASP A 134 -2.01 -11.91 3.84
C ASP A 134 -3.48 -12.05 4.27
N LEU A 135 -4.40 -11.55 3.45
CA LEU A 135 -5.82 -11.65 3.73
C LEU A 135 -6.32 -13.09 3.64
N ARG A 136 -5.86 -13.88 2.66
CA ARG A 136 -6.19 -15.30 2.59
C ARG A 136 -5.70 -16.02 3.85
N ALA A 137 -4.46 -15.81 4.24
CA ALA A 137 -3.90 -16.39 5.46
C ALA A 137 -4.68 -15.99 6.72
N LEU A 138 -5.18 -14.75 6.79
CA LEU A 138 -5.99 -14.29 7.91
C LEU A 138 -7.38 -14.96 7.94
N LEU A 139 -8.04 -15.11 6.79
CA LEU A 139 -9.33 -15.80 6.67
C LEU A 139 -9.20 -17.31 6.99
N ASP A 140 -8.11 -17.93 6.56
CA ASP A 140 -7.80 -19.32 6.90
C ASP A 140 -7.60 -19.46 8.41
N GLN A 141 -6.86 -18.55 9.04
CA GLN A 141 -6.69 -18.52 10.49
C GLN A 141 -8.01 -18.34 11.26
N ILE A 142 -8.94 -17.51 10.77
CA ILE A 142 -10.28 -17.37 11.38
C ILE A 142 -11.03 -18.69 11.29
N THR A 143 -11.00 -19.33 10.13
CA THR A 143 -11.67 -20.62 9.88
C THR A 143 -11.13 -21.71 10.81
N GLU A 144 -9.82 -21.74 11.03
CA GLU A 144 -9.14 -22.72 11.88
C GLU A 144 -9.30 -22.45 13.40
N LYS A 145 -9.19 -21.18 13.81
CA LYS A 145 -9.04 -20.82 15.23
C LYS A 145 -10.31 -20.32 15.91
N GLU A 146 -11.33 -19.92 15.15
CA GLU A 146 -12.57 -19.34 15.71
C GLU A 146 -13.81 -20.20 15.35
N PRO A 147 -14.05 -21.32 16.06
CA PRO A 147 -15.24 -22.13 15.83
C PRO A 147 -16.50 -21.30 16.06
N GLY A 148 -17.41 -21.35 15.08
CA GLY A 148 -18.61 -20.50 15.06
C GLY A 148 -18.42 -19.16 14.36
N TYR A 149 -17.29 -18.91 13.68
CA TYR A 149 -17.06 -17.67 12.93
C TYR A 149 -18.20 -17.31 11.97
N SER A 150 -18.83 -18.31 11.36
CA SER A 150 -19.96 -18.14 10.43
C SER A 150 -21.16 -17.40 11.03
N THR A 151 -21.24 -17.25 12.36
CA THR A 151 -22.29 -16.49 13.05
C THR A 151 -22.08 -14.97 12.99
N TRP A 152 -20.84 -14.50 12.88
CA TRP A 152 -20.49 -13.07 12.83
C TRP A 152 -19.71 -12.68 11.57
N LEU A 153 -19.23 -13.66 10.80
CA LEU A 153 -18.67 -13.51 9.46
C LEU A 153 -19.32 -14.54 8.53
N PRO A 154 -20.53 -14.26 8.02
CA PRO A 154 -21.22 -15.13 7.08
C PRO A 154 -20.40 -15.41 5.81
N GLU A 155 -20.62 -16.55 5.19
CA GLU A 155 -19.86 -17.00 4.01
C GLU A 155 -19.91 -15.99 2.84
N HIS A 156 -21.08 -15.40 2.57
CA HIS A 156 -21.21 -14.35 1.55
C HIS A 156 -20.40 -13.07 1.87
N CYS A 157 -20.10 -12.79 3.15
CA CYS A 157 -19.21 -11.69 3.52
C CYS A 157 -17.75 -12.07 3.26
N VAL A 158 -17.36 -13.33 3.50
CA VAL A 158 -16.03 -13.84 3.14
C VAL A 158 -15.84 -13.78 1.64
N ASP A 159 -16.83 -14.19 0.85
CA ASP A 159 -16.80 -14.10 -0.61
C ASP A 159 -16.71 -12.65 -1.08
N ASN A 160 -17.49 -11.73 -0.49
CA ASN A 160 -17.36 -10.30 -0.79
C ASN A 160 -15.97 -9.73 -0.43
N ILE A 161 -15.36 -10.14 0.67
CA ILE A 161 -14.00 -9.71 1.06
C ILE A 161 -12.97 -10.22 0.04
N ARG A 162 -13.10 -11.49 -0.39
CA ARG A 162 -12.27 -12.08 -1.43
C ARG A 162 -12.45 -11.36 -2.77
N ASP A 163 -13.70 -11.13 -3.17
CA ASP A 163 -14.05 -10.42 -4.40
C ASP A 163 -13.55 -8.97 -4.37
N ILE A 164 -13.66 -8.25 -3.25
CA ILE A 164 -13.11 -6.90 -3.11
C ILE A 164 -11.59 -6.91 -3.28
N VAL A 165 -10.91 -7.89 -2.71
CA VAL A 165 -9.47 -7.99 -2.90
C VAL A 165 -9.13 -8.33 -4.33
N VAL A 166 -9.79 -9.31 -4.97
CA VAL A 166 -9.61 -9.60 -6.40
C VAL A 166 -9.94 -8.39 -7.28
N ASP A 167 -11.01 -7.66 -6.99
CA ASP A 167 -11.43 -6.45 -7.71
C ASP A 167 -10.43 -5.29 -7.51
N VAL A 168 -9.91 -5.10 -6.30
CA VAL A 168 -8.85 -4.13 -6.00
C VAL A 168 -7.53 -4.56 -6.65
N VAL A 169 -7.29 -5.86 -6.75
CA VAL A 169 -6.11 -6.49 -7.37
C VAL A 169 -6.12 -6.32 -8.90
N GLU A 170 -7.22 -6.66 -9.55
CA GLU A 170 -7.34 -6.74 -11.01
C GLU A 170 -7.76 -5.42 -11.65
N HIS A 171 -8.47 -4.55 -10.91
CA HIS A 171 -9.11 -3.36 -11.49
C HIS A 171 -8.79 -2.04 -10.76
N GLY A 172 -8.03 -2.09 -9.65
CA GLY A 172 -7.54 -0.91 -8.95
C GLY A 172 -8.63 0.03 -8.43
N GLN A 173 -8.49 1.33 -8.69
CA GLN A 173 -9.30 2.36 -8.03
C GLN A 173 -10.76 2.41 -8.53
N ARG A 174 -11.06 1.92 -9.74
CA ARG A 174 -12.43 1.89 -10.30
C ARG A 174 -13.38 1.00 -9.49
N THR A 175 -12.82 0.07 -8.73
CA THR A 175 -13.54 -0.87 -7.88
C THR A 175 -13.64 -0.41 -6.43
N ILE A 176 -12.91 0.62 -5.99
CA ILE A 176 -12.98 1.10 -4.60
C ILE A 176 -14.37 1.71 -4.29
N GLU A 177 -14.99 2.45 -5.21
CA GLU A 177 -16.37 2.97 -5.02
C GLU A 177 -17.42 1.85 -4.97
N ALA A 178 -17.27 0.81 -5.81
CA ALA A 178 -18.15 -0.36 -5.78
C ALA A 178 -17.93 -1.23 -4.53
N ALA A 179 -16.68 -1.34 -4.07
CA ALA A 179 -16.29 -2.00 -2.84
C ALA A 179 -16.77 -1.21 -1.60
N THR A 180 -16.91 0.11 -1.69
CA THR A 180 -17.43 0.97 -0.59
C THR A 180 -18.87 0.60 -0.21
N ILE A 181 -19.73 0.30 -1.20
CA ILE A 181 -21.11 -0.17 -0.95
C ILE A 181 -21.12 -1.58 -0.30
N ARG A 182 -20.22 -2.46 -0.73
CA ARG A 182 -20.06 -3.80 -0.13
C ARG A 182 -19.45 -3.73 1.28
N TYR A 183 -18.65 -2.70 1.58
CA TYR A 183 -18.03 -2.45 2.87
C TYR A 183 -18.97 -1.89 3.93
N GLU A 184 -19.88 -0.97 3.59
CA GLU A 184 -20.93 -0.56 4.54
C GLU A 184 -21.73 -1.77 5.02
N THR A 185 -21.96 -2.73 4.12
CA THR A 185 -22.56 -4.04 4.43
C THR A 185 -21.65 -4.87 5.35
N LEU A 186 -20.33 -4.89 5.11
CA LEU A 186 -19.35 -5.64 5.91
C LEU A 186 -19.11 -5.05 7.32
N VAL A 187 -19.07 -3.72 7.44
CA VAL A 187 -18.97 -2.98 8.71
C VAL A 187 -20.24 -3.15 9.51
N ALA A 188 -21.42 -3.08 8.88
CA ALA A 188 -22.68 -3.34 9.54
C ALA A 188 -22.73 -4.76 10.13
N VAL A 189 -22.09 -5.76 9.50
CA VAL A 189 -22.04 -7.13 10.02
C VAL A 189 -20.97 -7.31 11.12
N THR A 190 -19.82 -6.63 11.01
CA THR A 190 -18.70 -6.80 11.96
C THR A 190 -18.75 -5.90 13.21
N VAL A 191 -19.48 -4.78 13.17
CA VAL A 191 -19.66 -3.84 14.30
C VAL A 191 -20.93 -4.13 15.11
N SER A 192 -21.90 -4.88 14.55
CA SER A 192 -23.15 -5.23 15.23
C SER A 192 -23.10 -6.55 16.01
N ALA A 193 -21.99 -7.29 15.91
CA ALA A 193 -21.70 -8.54 16.64
C ALA A 193 -20.52 -8.34 17.58
#